data_AF-A0A935LYB0-F1
#
_entry.id   AF-A0A935LYB0-F1
#
_cell.length_a   1.000
_cell.length_b   1.000
_cell.length_c   1.000
_cell.angle_alpha   90.00
_cell.angle_beta   90.00
_cell.angle_gamma   90.00
#
_symmetry.space_group_name_H-M   'P 1'
#
loop_
_entity.id
_entity.type
_entity.pdbx_description
1 polymer ?
#
loop_
_entity_poly.entity_id
_entity_poly.type
_entity_poly.pdbx_seq_one_letter_code
_entity_poly.pdbx_strand_id
1 'polypeptide(L)' 'MYPVKSFDAVELNEVIIGKRCLMHDREFAVFNQEGKYVNGKRTPRINELRSSFDMNDYTVIFRVQGEFCIGEV' A
#
# COMPACT_ATOMS: atom_id res chain seq x y z
N MET A 1 8.02 3.04 5.90
CA MET A 1 7.93 1.56 5.77
C MET A 1 6.80 1.24 4.78
N TYR A 2 6.88 0.18 3.99
CA TYR A 2 5.87 -0.14 2.97
C TYR A 2 5.07 -1.39 3.34
N PRO A 3 3.96 -1.29 4.08
CA PRO A 3 3.26 -2.47 4.59
C PRO A 3 2.62 -3.30 3.48
N VAL A 4 2.17 -2.62 2.41
CA VAL A 4 1.54 -3.26 1.25
C VAL A 4 2.36 -3.02 -0.01
N LYS A 5 2.57 -4.06 -0.80
CA LYS A 5 3.34 -4.00 -2.05
C LYS A 5 2.75 -2.99 -3.04
N SER A 6 3.60 -2.08 -3.53
CA SER A 6 3.30 -1.07 -4.57
C SER A 6 2.45 0.12 -4.12
N PHE A 7 2.14 0.22 -2.83
CA PHE A 7 1.38 1.32 -2.26
C PHE A 7 2.26 2.26 -1.43
N ASP A 8 1.67 3.34 -0.94
CA ASP A 8 2.40 4.40 -0.25
C ASP A 8 3.02 3.91 1.07
N ALA A 9 4.09 4.58 1.48
CA ALA A 9 4.76 4.31 2.74
C ALA A 9 3.94 4.84 3.92
N VAL A 10 4.11 4.17 5.06
CA VAL A 10 3.79 4.70 6.39
C VAL A 10 5.06 5.29 6.99
N GLU A 11 4.98 6.53 7.44
CA GLU A 11 6.04 7.17 8.22
C GLU A 11 5.97 6.69 9.67
N LEU A 12 7.11 6.31 10.23
CA LEU A 12 7.23 5.80 11.59
C LEU A 12 8.42 6.50 12.26
N ASN A 13 8.25 6.85 13.53
CA ASN A 13 9.35 7.42 14.33
C ASN A 13 10.44 6.38 14.61
N GLU A 14 10.05 5.12 14.74
CA GLU A 14 10.95 4.00 15.01
C GLU A 14 10.46 2.73 14.32
N VAL A 15 11.37 1.78 14.12
CA VAL A 15 11.06 0.47 13.51
C VAL A 15 11.98 -0.60 14.07
N ILE A 16 11.46 -1.82 14.19
CA ILE A 16 12.25 -2.99 14.55
C ILE A 16 12.90 -3.57 13.29
N ILE A 17 14.21 -3.80 13.32
CA ILE A 17 14.92 -4.52 12.26
C ILE A 17 14.71 -6.02 12.47
N GLY A 18 14.00 -6.66 11.55
CA GLY A 18 13.86 -8.11 11.53
C GLY A 18 15.09 -8.80 10.92
N LYS A 19 15.04 -10.14 10.81
CA LYS A 19 16.19 -10.96 10.35
C LYS A 19 16.67 -10.62 8.94
N ARG A 20 15.80 -10.13 8.07
CA ARG A 20 16.09 -9.86 6.64
C ARG A 20 15.56 -8.52 6.13
N CYS A 21 14.58 -7.94 6.81
CA CYS A 21 13.93 -6.70 6.45
C CYS A 21 13.40 -6.03 7.73
N LEU A 22 12.89 -4.81 7.61
CA LEU A 22 12.17 -4.18 8.70
C LEU A 22 10.95 -5.05 9.06
N MET A 23 10.64 -5.14 10.34
CA MET A 23 9.38 -5.75 10.78
C MET A 23 8.21 -5.03 10.11
N HIS A 24 7.23 -5.79 9.66
CA HIS A 24 6.06 -5.33 8.92
C HIS A 24 6.29 -4.77 7.50
N ASP A 25 7.53 -4.78 6.98
CA ASP A 25 7.76 -4.36 5.58
C ASP A 25 7.23 -5.41 4.60
N ARG A 26 6.28 -4.97 3.76
CA ARG A 26 5.64 -5.73 2.67
C ARG A 26 4.96 -7.01 3.12
N GLU A 27 4.25 -6.96 4.24
CA GLU A 27 3.43 -8.07 4.73
C GLU A 27 2.27 -8.41 3.79
N PHE A 28 1.74 -7.41 3.08
CA PHE A 28 0.57 -7.57 2.23
C PHE A 28 0.89 -7.34 0.75
N ALA A 29 0.12 -7.99 -0.11
CA ALA A 29 0.17 -7.79 -1.55
C ALA A 29 -1.21 -8.03 -2.19
N VAL A 30 -1.46 -7.33 -3.30
CA VAL A 30 -2.64 -7.57 -4.14
C VAL A 30 -2.31 -8.65 -5.17
N PHE A 31 -3.21 -9.62 -5.31
CA PHE A 31 -3.15 -10.66 -6.31
C PHE A 31 -4.32 -10.50 -7.28
N ASN A 32 -4.09 -10.79 -8.55
CA ASN A 32 -5.19 -10.88 -9.52
C ASN A 32 -5.91 -12.24 -9.37
N GLN A 33 -6.96 -12.45 -10.17
CA GLN A 33 -7.74 -13.70 -10.17
C GLN A 33 -6.92 -14.95 -10.52
N GLU A 34 -5.76 -14.79 -11.17
CA GLU A 34 -4.83 -15.89 -11.50
C GLU A 34 -3.78 -16.13 -10.39
N GLY A 35 -3.88 -15.42 -9.25
CA GLY A 35 -2.90 -15.53 -8.16
C GLY A 35 -1.55 -14.87 -8.46
N LYS A 36 -1.46 -14.01 -9.48
CA LYS A 36 -0.24 -13.26 -9.80
C LYS A 36 -0.22 -11.91 -9.07
N TYR A 37 0.96 -11.50 -8.62
CA TYR A 37 1.16 -10.18 -8.02
C TYR A 37 0.76 -9.06 -8.96
N VAL A 38 -0.10 -8.18 -8.48
CA VAL A 38 -0.31 -6.85 -9.07
C VAL A 38 0.78 -5.93 -8.51
N ASN A 39 1.55 -5.30 -9.39
CA ASN A 39 2.64 -4.42 -8.96
C ASN A 39 3.00 -3.38 -10.02
N GLY A 40 3.70 -2.32 -9.61
CA GLY A 40 4.06 -1.19 -10.49
C GLY A 40 4.89 -1.57 -11.72
N LYS A 41 5.55 -2.74 -11.74
CA LYS A 41 6.31 -3.21 -12.91
C LYS A 41 5.41 -3.88 -13.95
N ARG A 42 4.45 -4.72 -13.53
CA ARG A 42 3.59 -5.51 -14.43
C ARG A 42 2.23 -4.89 -14.67
N THR A 43 1.80 -4.01 -13.78
CA THR A 43 0.50 -3.32 -13.81
C THR A 43 0.74 -1.84 -13.47
N PRO A 44 1.27 -1.04 -14.41
CA PRO A 44 1.71 0.34 -14.12
C PRO A 44 0.62 1.22 -13.51
N ARG A 45 -0.65 0.98 -13.88
CA ARG A 45 -1.82 1.69 -13.34
C ARG A 45 -1.97 1.60 -11.82
N ILE A 46 -1.38 0.60 -11.14
CA ILE A 46 -1.44 0.54 -9.67
C ILE A 46 -0.76 1.76 -9.02
N ASN A 47 0.20 2.39 -9.71
CA ASN A 47 0.87 3.59 -9.24
C ASN A 47 -0.02 4.84 -9.31
N GLU A 48 -1.17 4.76 -9.99
CA GLU A 48 -2.19 5.83 -10.00
C GLU A 48 -2.99 5.86 -8.69
N LEU A 49 -2.87 4.83 -7.84
CA LEU A 49 -3.51 4.81 -6.53
C LEU A 49 -2.61 5.46 -5.48
N ARG A 50 -3.20 6.35 -4.68
CA ARG A 50 -2.65 6.82 -3.42
C ARG A 50 -3.31 6.05 -2.29
N SER A 51 -2.56 5.79 -1.23
CA SER A 51 -3.05 5.00 -0.10
C SER A 51 -2.67 5.58 1.26
N SER A 52 -3.52 5.35 2.25
CA SER A 52 -3.18 5.51 3.67
C SER A 52 -3.43 4.18 4.37
N PHE A 53 -2.43 3.71 5.11
CA PHE A 53 -2.49 2.45 5.85
C PHE A 53 -2.47 2.75 7.36
N ASP A 54 -3.48 2.25 8.07
CA ASP A 54 -3.53 2.30 9.53
C ASP A 54 -2.95 1.01 10.11
N MET A 55 -1.87 1.12 10.88
CA MET A 55 -1.17 -0.01 11.50
C MET A 55 -1.89 -0.61 12.71
N ASN A 56 -2.81 0.12 13.34
CA ASN A 56 -3.56 -0.36 14.50
C ASN A 56 -4.76 -1.19 14.05
N ASP A 57 -5.51 -0.66 13.07
CA ASP A 57 -6.74 -1.29 12.58
C ASP A 57 -6.50 -2.21 11.38
N TYR A 58 -5.28 -2.24 10.83
CA TYR A 58 -4.92 -2.97 9.62
C TYR A 58 -5.84 -2.64 8.43
N THR A 59 -6.22 -1.37 8.33
CA THR A 59 -7.06 -0.88 7.23
C THR A 59 -6.23 -0.11 6.22
N VAL A 60 -6.67 -0.17 4.95
CA VAL A 60 -6.07 0.59 3.88
C VAL A 60 -7.16 1.32 3.11
N ILE A 61 -6.97 2.63 2.94
CA ILE A 61 -7.85 3.49 2.16
C ILE A 61 -7.12 3.83 0.87
N PHE A 62 -7.84 3.78 -0.25
CA PHE A 62 -7.32 4.12 -1.57
C PHE A 62 -8.05 5.32 -2.16
N ARG A 63 -7.32 6.12 -2.94
CA ARG A 63 -7.89 7.10 -3.86
C ARG A 63 -7.12 7.08 -5.17
N VAL A 64 -7.77 7.44 -6.26
CA VAL A 64 -7.09 7.67 -7.53
C VAL A 64 -6.40 9.04 -7.47
N GLN A 65 -5.14 9.09 -7.91
CA GLN A 65 -4.37 10.33 -7.99
C GLN A 65 -5.02 11.29 -8.99
N GLY A 66 -5.16 12.55 -8.59
CA GLY A 66 -5.80 13.56 -9.43
C GLY A 66 -7.33 13.55 -9.36
N GLU A 67 -7.95 12.52 -8.78
CA GLU A 67 -9.36 12.55 -8.44
C GLU A 67 -9.55 13.20 -7.07
N PHE A 68 -10.31 14.29 -7.04
CA PHE A 68 -10.89 14.81 -5.82
C PHE A 68 -12.24 14.12 -5.63
N CYS A 69 -12.45 13.47 -4.49
CA CYS A 69 -13.81 13.19 -4.07
C CYS A 69 -14.48 14.55 -3.84
N ILE A 70 -15.22 15.02 -4.84
CA ILE A 70 -16.26 16.00 -4.60
C ILE A 70 -17.29 15.25 -3.75
N GLY A 71 -17.32 15.53 -2.46
CA GLY A 71 -18.43 15.07 -1.64
C GLY A 71 -19.69 15.68 -2.24
N GLU A 72 -20.58 14.85 -2.79
CA GLU A 72 -21.98 15.25 -2.91
C GLU A 72 -22.59 15.20 -1.50
N VAL A 73 -23.09 16.38 -1.11
CA VAL A 73 -24.04 16.77 -0.04
C VAL A 73 -24.48 15.72 1.00
#